data_AF-A0A2N2Z8Z8-F1
#
_entry.id   AF-A0A2N2Z8Z8-F1
#
_cell.length_a   1.000
_cell.length_b   1.000
_cell.length_c   1.000
_cell.angle_alpha   90.00
_cell.angle_beta   90.00
_cell.angle_gamma   90.00
#
_symmetry.space_group_name_H-M   'P 1'
#
loop_
_entity.id
_entity.type
_entity.pdbx_description
1 polymer ?
#
loop_
_entity_poly.entity_id
_entity_poly.type
_entity_poly.pdbx_seq_one_letter_code
_entity_poly.pdbx_strand_id
1 'polypeptide(L)'
;MITQFNTTMKPNHKTFSFTILLAALLFSKVAFGVVAYPYPIEYSLPDGSKLTIVLRGDEKVKWAETVDGYSILLNEKGFYEYAITNEYGDMVRSGVQVSNEMKRTSIESQLLSKMPKGIRFSKSQVSLMKQIWEINKSEAAKVFPTNGERKLICILIGFTDLPFTKTQADFNNLFNQVGYSAGGASGSVKDYYLENSYGQFNLTVDVAGPYTASQNMLYYGGNDASGNDLRPRELVREAIILANPDVNFADYDNDSNGYVDAVYIIYAGYGEEAGGGANAIWAHAWSLWPTETLDGKVISSYSCSAEHRGNSGTNITRIGVICHEFGHVLGAPDYYDTDYEDGGEFTGTGQWDMMAGGTWNNGGATPAHHNGFTKVIYYNWATVTELNSASTITLGNAVEHSNSFFRINT
;
A
#
# COMPACT_ATOMS: atom_id res chain seq x y z
N MET A 1 82.34 -39.98 -20.17
CA MET A 1 81.30 -39.37 -21.04
C MET A 1 79.98 -39.56 -20.31
N ILE A 2 79.49 -38.61 -19.50
CA ILE A 2 78.62 -37.47 -19.91
C ILE A 2 77.68 -37.96 -21.03
N THR A 3 76.37 -38.17 -20.82
CA THR A 3 75.37 -37.13 -20.51
C THR A 3 74.11 -37.71 -19.84
N GLN A 4 73.51 -36.91 -18.96
CA GLN A 4 72.21 -37.10 -18.30
C GLN A 4 71.04 -37.11 -19.30
N PHE A 5 70.01 -37.92 -19.04
CA PHE A 5 68.65 -37.70 -19.55
C PHE A 5 67.72 -37.37 -18.40
N ASN A 6 67.20 -36.13 -18.44
CA ASN A 6 66.16 -35.61 -17.57
C ASN A 6 64.78 -36.11 -18.03
N THR A 7 64.01 -36.72 -17.13
CA THR A 7 62.55 -36.65 -17.15
C THR A 7 62.09 -36.16 -15.79
N THR A 8 61.81 -34.86 -15.72
CA THR A 8 61.30 -34.15 -14.57
C THR A 8 59.81 -34.42 -14.38
N MET A 9 59.46 -34.83 -13.16
CA MET A 9 58.09 -34.86 -12.65
C MET A 9 57.48 -33.45 -12.66
N LYS A 10 56.24 -33.31 -13.14
CA LYS A 10 55.40 -32.14 -12.86
C LYS A 10 54.35 -32.51 -11.80
N PRO A 11 54.22 -31.74 -10.70
CA PRO A 11 53.17 -31.92 -9.73
C PRO A 11 51.85 -31.30 -10.22
N ASN A 12 50.76 -32.02 -10.00
CA ASN A 12 49.39 -31.56 -10.19
C ASN A 12 49.05 -30.45 -9.18
N HIS A 13 49.04 -29.20 -9.64
CA HIS A 13 48.40 -28.12 -8.88
C HIS A 13 46.89 -28.20 -9.08
N LYS A 14 46.20 -28.68 -8.04
CA LYS A 14 44.75 -28.50 -7.88
C LYS A 14 44.49 -27.01 -7.65
N THR A 15 43.99 -26.31 -8.65
CA THR A 15 43.41 -24.97 -8.49
C THR A 15 42.08 -25.12 -7.76
N PHE A 16 42.06 -24.68 -6.50
CA PHE A 16 40.83 -24.50 -5.71
C PHE A 16 40.16 -23.22 -6.23
N SER A 17 39.17 -23.34 -7.11
CA SER A 17 38.27 -22.23 -7.43
C SER A 17 37.33 -22.02 -6.24
N PHE A 18 37.54 -20.93 -5.51
CA PHE A 18 36.58 -20.41 -4.54
C PHE A 18 35.41 -19.81 -5.32
N THR A 19 34.35 -20.58 -5.54
CA THR A 19 33.08 -20.03 -6.00
C THR A 19 32.45 -19.32 -4.82
N ILE A 20 32.52 -17.98 -4.82
CA ILE A 20 31.74 -17.15 -3.91
C ILE A 20 30.27 -17.38 -4.27
N LEU A 21 29.58 -18.17 -3.44
CA LEU A 21 28.14 -18.32 -3.52
C LEU A 21 27.54 -17.03 -2.97
N LEU A 22 27.23 -16.09 -3.88
CA LEU A 22 26.43 -14.92 -3.55
C LEU A 22 25.05 -15.43 -3.16
N ALA A 23 24.76 -15.47 -1.85
CA ALA A 23 23.43 -15.75 -1.36
C ALA A 23 22.53 -14.57 -1.76
N ALA A 24 21.91 -14.67 -2.92
CA ALA A 24 20.80 -13.82 -3.30
C ALA A 24 19.66 -14.14 -2.32
N LEU A 25 19.47 -13.25 -1.33
CA LEU A 25 18.26 -13.20 -0.52
C LEU A 25 17.09 -12.98 -1.49
N LEU A 26 16.41 -14.05 -1.85
CA LEU A 26 15.14 -14.01 -2.54
C LEU A 26 14.10 -13.45 -1.55
N PHE A 27 13.95 -12.14 -1.52
CA PHE A 27 12.80 -11.50 -0.89
C PHE A 27 11.57 -11.81 -1.73
N SER A 28 10.68 -12.65 -1.21
CA SER A 28 9.34 -12.85 -1.76
C SER A 28 8.55 -11.56 -1.59
N LYS A 29 8.28 -10.81 -2.67
CA LYS A 29 7.56 -9.54 -2.61
C LYS A 29 6.09 -9.75 -2.32
N VAL A 30 5.64 -9.24 -1.17
CA VAL A 30 4.25 -9.29 -0.67
C VAL A 30 3.44 -8.17 -1.35
N ALA A 31 2.13 -8.37 -1.51
CA ALA A 31 1.21 -7.25 -1.75
C ALA A 31 1.17 -6.37 -0.50
N PHE A 32 1.02 -5.07 -0.67
CA PHE A 32 0.93 -4.11 0.42
C PHE A 32 -0.15 -3.08 0.08
N GLY A 33 -0.86 -2.59 1.08
CA GLY A 33 -1.88 -1.58 0.92
C GLY A 33 -2.09 -0.85 2.24
N VAL A 34 -2.48 0.41 2.15
CA VAL A 34 -2.49 1.31 3.30
C VAL A 34 -3.38 0.81 4.44
N VAL A 35 -2.91 0.99 5.66
CA VAL A 35 -3.72 0.79 6.87
C VAL A 35 -5.00 1.63 6.82
N ALA A 36 -6.09 1.10 7.37
CA ALA A 36 -7.37 1.79 7.45
C ALA A 36 -7.26 3.19 8.09
N TYR A 37 -8.10 4.13 7.64
CA TYR A 37 -8.18 5.45 8.28
C TYR A 37 -8.52 5.33 9.77
N PRO A 38 -7.66 5.81 10.70
CA PRO A 38 -7.70 5.37 12.09
C PRO A 38 -8.76 6.07 12.95
N TYR A 39 -9.46 7.06 12.40
CA TYR A 39 -10.43 7.89 13.12
C TYR A 39 -11.88 7.54 12.76
N PRO A 40 -12.85 7.91 13.61
CA PRO A 40 -14.26 7.66 13.32
C PRO A 40 -14.71 8.24 11.98
N ILE A 41 -15.47 7.45 11.23
CA ILE A 41 -16.10 7.82 9.96
C ILE A 41 -17.61 7.62 10.03
N GLU A 42 -18.37 8.49 9.36
CA GLU A 42 -19.81 8.28 9.15
C GLU A 42 -20.03 7.39 7.92
N TYR A 43 -20.31 6.11 8.13
CA TYR A 43 -20.64 5.17 7.07
C TYR A 43 -22.11 5.26 6.68
N SER A 44 -22.39 5.31 5.37
CA SER A 44 -23.76 5.32 4.85
C SER A 44 -24.25 3.90 4.61
N LEU A 45 -25.31 3.51 5.30
CA LEU A 45 -25.93 2.20 5.16
C LEU A 45 -26.84 2.15 3.92
N PRO A 46 -27.15 0.95 3.39
CA PRO A 46 -28.00 0.78 2.21
C PRO A 46 -29.40 1.40 2.32
N ASP A 47 -29.92 1.54 3.55
CA ASP A 47 -31.21 2.19 3.82
C ASP A 47 -31.12 3.73 3.92
N GLY A 48 -29.94 4.30 3.67
CA GLY A 48 -29.65 5.74 3.76
C GLY A 48 -29.40 6.24 5.18
N SER A 49 -29.51 5.38 6.20
CA SER A 49 -29.12 5.75 7.57
C SER A 49 -27.59 5.80 7.71
N LYS A 50 -27.10 6.46 8.76
CA LYS A 50 -25.67 6.63 9.02
C LYS A 50 -25.24 5.89 10.29
N LEU A 51 -24.09 5.23 10.22
CA LEU A 51 -23.44 4.58 11.34
C LEU A 51 -22.03 5.15 11.53
N THR A 52 -21.66 5.55 12.75
CA THR A 52 -20.30 5.98 13.04
C THR A 52 -19.45 4.78 13.44
N ILE A 53 -18.43 4.49 12.64
CA ILE A 53 -17.55 3.33 12.80
C ILE A 53 -16.09 3.77 12.79
N VAL A 54 -15.20 2.90 13.25
CA VAL A 54 -13.76 3.02 13.07
C VAL A 54 -13.29 1.81 12.27
N LEU A 55 -12.69 2.04 11.11
CA LEU A 55 -12.12 0.96 10.31
C LEU A 55 -10.81 0.48 10.93
N ARG A 56 -10.51 -0.80 10.76
CA ARG A 56 -9.33 -1.47 11.30
C ARG A 56 -8.73 -2.39 10.26
N GLY A 57 -7.44 -2.60 10.41
CA GLY A 57 -6.66 -3.52 9.59
C GLY A 57 -6.16 -2.88 8.30
N ASP A 58 -5.96 -3.73 7.29
CA ASP A 58 -5.33 -3.41 6.02
C ASP A 58 -6.00 -4.15 4.85
N GLU A 59 -5.38 -4.13 3.67
CA GLU A 59 -5.91 -4.78 2.47
C GLU A 59 -6.05 -6.31 2.64
N LYS A 60 -5.28 -6.93 3.54
CA LYS A 60 -5.27 -8.38 3.76
C LYS A 60 -6.27 -8.84 4.80
N VAL A 61 -6.38 -8.09 5.89
CA VAL A 61 -7.27 -8.40 7.02
C VAL A 61 -7.89 -7.10 7.50
N LYS A 62 -9.20 -6.95 7.27
CA LYS A 62 -9.94 -5.75 7.66
C LYS A 62 -11.23 -6.07 8.40
N TRP A 63 -11.59 -5.19 9.32
CA TRP A 63 -12.87 -5.19 10.01
C TRP A 63 -13.23 -3.76 10.42
N ALA A 64 -14.38 -3.58 11.08
CA ALA A 64 -14.74 -2.30 11.66
C ALA A 64 -15.09 -2.45 13.14
N GLU A 65 -15.05 -1.35 13.87
CA GLU A 65 -15.46 -1.25 15.26
C GLU A 65 -16.49 -0.12 15.43
N THR A 66 -17.39 -0.27 16.40
CA THR A 66 -18.14 0.87 16.93
C THR A 66 -17.19 1.80 17.69
N VAL A 67 -17.56 3.08 17.84
CA VAL A 67 -16.74 4.09 18.56
C VAL A 67 -16.42 3.67 20.00
N ASP A 68 -17.30 2.88 20.63
CA ASP A 68 -17.11 2.34 21.97
C ASP A 68 -16.42 0.96 21.99
N GLY A 69 -15.91 0.44 20.87
CA GLY A 69 -14.95 -0.66 20.82
C GLY A 69 -15.52 -2.06 20.61
N TYR A 70 -16.74 -2.20 20.08
CA TYR A 70 -17.28 -3.51 19.68
C TYR A 70 -16.97 -3.79 18.22
N SER A 71 -16.37 -4.94 17.95
CA SER A 71 -16.08 -5.40 16.58
C SER A 71 -17.37 -5.69 15.82
N ILE A 72 -17.41 -5.29 14.56
CA ILE A 72 -18.57 -5.40 13.68
C ILE A 72 -18.11 -5.87 12.29
N LEU A 73 -18.97 -6.67 11.64
CA LEU A 73 -18.72 -7.27 10.34
C LEU A 73 -19.83 -6.89 9.38
N LEU A 74 -19.45 -6.62 8.12
CA LEU A 74 -20.40 -6.31 7.08
C LEU A 74 -21.10 -7.60 6.60
N ASN A 75 -22.40 -7.53 6.38
CA ASN A 75 -23.16 -8.61 5.76
C ASN A 75 -23.30 -8.41 4.24
N GLU A 76 -23.77 -9.45 3.55
CA GLU A 76 -23.93 -9.46 2.09
C GLU A 76 -24.92 -8.40 1.57
N LYS A 77 -25.72 -7.82 2.47
CA LYS A 77 -26.67 -6.75 2.14
C LYS A 77 -26.08 -5.35 2.36
N GLY A 78 -24.83 -5.24 2.83
CA GLY A 78 -24.16 -3.98 3.11
C GLY A 78 -24.47 -3.38 4.49
N PHE A 79 -25.04 -4.14 5.42
CA PHE A 79 -25.27 -3.70 6.81
C PHE A 79 -24.23 -4.30 7.75
N TYR A 80 -23.85 -3.54 8.79
CA TYR A 80 -22.99 -4.04 9.85
C TYR A 80 -23.77 -4.83 10.89
N GLU A 81 -23.22 -5.97 11.30
CA GLU A 81 -23.68 -6.80 12.40
C GLU A 81 -22.60 -6.91 13.47
N TYR A 82 -22.99 -7.03 14.74
CA TYR A 82 -22.04 -7.28 15.82
C TYR A 82 -21.29 -8.58 15.58
N ALA A 83 -19.98 -8.56 15.81
CA ALA A 83 -19.15 -9.75 15.70
C ALA A 83 -19.13 -10.50 17.04
N ILE A 84 -19.34 -11.82 16.99
CA ILE A 84 -19.24 -12.73 18.14
C ILE A 84 -18.16 -13.77 17.88
N THR A 85 -17.68 -14.40 18.94
CA THR A 85 -16.76 -15.54 18.85
C THR A 85 -17.56 -16.84 18.79
N ASN A 86 -17.31 -17.69 17.79
CA ASN A 86 -17.90 -19.03 17.73
C ASN A 86 -17.13 -20.03 18.64
N GLU A 87 -17.54 -21.30 18.63
CA GLU A 87 -16.91 -22.35 19.44
C GLU A 87 -15.44 -22.65 19.09
N TYR A 88 -14.99 -22.23 17.91
CA TYR A 88 -13.62 -22.40 17.41
C TYR A 88 -12.73 -21.19 17.71
N GLY A 89 -13.26 -20.14 18.33
CA GLY A 89 -12.53 -18.90 18.55
C GLY A 89 -12.59 -17.92 17.38
N ASP A 90 -13.38 -18.23 16.33
CA ASP A 90 -13.48 -17.39 15.13
C ASP A 90 -14.43 -16.22 15.33
N MET A 91 -14.05 -15.07 14.79
CA MET A 91 -14.91 -13.89 14.71
C MET A 91 -15.93 -14.09 13.58
N VAL A 92 -17.22 -14.14 13.94
CA VAL A 92 -18.34 -14.36 13.01
C VAL A 92 -19.47 -13.36 13.25
N ARG A 93 -20.34 -13.19 12.26
CA ARG A 93 -21.53 -12.34 12.35
C ARG A 93 -22.54 -12.90 13.36
N SER A 94 -23.06 -12.05 14.24
CA SER A 94 -24.07 -12.44 15.24
C SER A 94 -25.50 -12.50 14.71
N GLY A 95 -25.78 -11.95 13.53
CA GLY A 95 -27.15 -11.71 13.04
C GLY A 95 -27.82 -10.47 13.64
N VAL A 96 -27.17 -9.76 14.58
CA VAL A 96 -27.70 -8.55 15.21
C VAL A 96 -27.11 -7.32 14.53
N GLN A 97 -27.95 -6.59 13.81
CA GLN A 97 -27.58 -5.35 13.14
C GLN A 97 -27.17 -4.26 14.14
N VAL A 98 -26.18 -3.45 13.74
CA VAL A 98 -25.54 -2.43 14.58
C VAL A 98 -26.25 -1.09 14.46
N SER A 99 -26.52 -0.48 15.61
CA SER A 99 -26.95 0.92 15.74
C SER A 99 -25.88 1.75 16.45
N ASN A 100 -25.87 3.07 16.19
CA ASN A 100 -25.08 4.01 16.99
C ASN A 100 -25.42 3.87 18.48
N GLU A 101 -24.45 4.10 19.37
CA GLU A 101 -24.56 3.85 20.81
C GLU A 101 -25.85 4.41 21.44
N MET A 102 -26.22 5.66 21.10
CA MET A 102 -27.41 6.33 21.62
C MET A 102 -28.75 5.80 21.07
N LYS A 103 -28.72 4.93 20.06
CA LYS A 103 -29.90 4.39 19.35
C LYS A 103 -30.04 2.88 19.50
N ARG A 104 -29.23 2.25 20.35
CA ARG A 104 -29.25 0.79 20.54
C ARG A 104 -30.60 0.31 21.06
N THR A 105 -31.07 -0.76 20.44
CA THR A 105 -32.25 -1.52 20.85
C THR A 105 -31.97 -2.35 22.11
N SER A 106 -33.04 -2.89 22.70
CA SER A 106 -32.91 -3.83 23.83
C SER A 106 -32.19 -5.13 23.44
N ILE A 107 -32.33 -5.58 22.20
CA ILE A 107 -31.66 -6.79 21.68
C ILE A 107 -30.15 -6.57 21.64
N GLU A 108 -29.71 -5.44 21.08
CA GLU A 108 -28.29 -5.05 21.07
C GLU A 108 -27.75 -4.93 22.49
N SER A 109 -28.44 -4.20 23.36
CA SER A 109 -28.01 -4.01 24.75
C SER A 109 -27.85 -5.34 25.50
N GLN A 110 -28.73 -6.30 25.26
CA GLN A 110 -28.64 -7.63 25.85
C GLN A 110 -27.44 -8.42 25.31
N LEU A 111 -27.16 -8.36 24.00
CA LEU A 111 -25.99 -9.00 23.40
C LEU A 111 -24.69 -8.40 23.97
N LEU A 112 -24.57 -7.08 23.93
CA LEU A 112 -23.36 -6.36 24.33
C LEU A 112 -23.03 -6.50 25.82
N SER A 113 -24.03 -6.72 26.67
CA SER A 113 -23.81 -7.00 28.10
C SER A 113 -23.02 -8.29 28.38
N LYS A 114 -22.94 -9.20 27.39
CA LYS A 114 -22.29 -10.51 27.51
C LYS A 114 -21.04 -10.65 26.64
N MET A 115 -20.75 -9.63 25.84
CA MET A 115 -19.73 -9.71 24.81
C MET A 115 -18.52 -8.85 25.18
N PRO A 116 -17.29 -9.40 25.09
CA PRO A 116 -16.09 -8.58 25.25
C PRO A 116 -15.95 -7.58 24.11
N LYS A 117 -15.32 -6.45 24.40
CA LYS A 117 -14.86 -5.48 23.40
C LYS A 117 -13.60 -5.98 22.72
N GLY A 118 -13.32 -5.50 21.51
CA GLY A 118 -12.08 -5.81 20.80
C GLY A 118 -11.91 -7.27 20.39
N ILE A 119 -13.00 -7.97 20.03
CA ILE A 119 -12.89 -9.31 19.43
C ILE A 119 -12.11 -9.21 18.11
N ARG A 120 -11.28 -10.20 17.81
CA ARG A 120 -10.43 -10.25 16.60
C ARG A 120 -10.63 -11.57 15.88
N PHE A 121 -10.24 -11.60 14.61
CA PHE A 121 -10.16 -12.84 13.85
C PHE A 121 -9.21 -13.84 14.52
N SER A 122 -9.53 -15.13 14.45
CA SER A 122 -8.64 -16.17 14.95
C SER A 122 -7.39 -16.31 14.06
N LYS A 123 -6.32 -16.92 14.59
CA LYS A 123 -5.11 -17.23 13.80
C LYS A 123 -5.42 -18.01 12.53
N SER A 124 -6.38 -18.95 12.58
CA SER A 124 -6.80 -19.72 11.42
C SER A 124 -7.53 -18.88 10.38
N GLN A 125 -8.39 -17.95 10.80
CA GLN A 125 -9.07 -17.02 9.88
C GLN A 125 -8.06 -16.09 9.21
N VAL A 126 -7.14 -15.52 9.98
CA VAL A 126 -6.06 -14.67 9.46
C VAL A 126 -5.18 -15.45 8.50
N SER A 127 -4.77 -16.66 8.85
CA SER A 127 -3.99 -17.55 7.98
C SER A 127 -4.72 -17.86 6.66
N LEU A 128 -6.03 -18.11 6.70
CA LEU A 128 -6.83 -18.39 5.50
C LEU A 128 -6.95 -17.15 4.60
N MET A 129 -7.27 -15.99 5.18
CA MET A 129 -7.31 -14.72 4.46
C MET A 129 -5.96 -14.45 3.78
N LYS A 130 -4.85 -14.64 4.50
CA LYS A 130 -3.50 -14.49 3.96
C LYS A 130 -3.14 -15.53 2.90
N GLN A 131 -3.61 -16.79 3.01
CA GLN A 131 -3.38 -17.78 1.96
C GLN A 131 -4.01 -17.39 0.63
N ILE A 132 -5.19 -16.75 0.63
CA ILE A 132 -5.80 -16.20 -0.59
C ILE A 132 -4.86 -15.15 -1.22
N TRP A 133 -4.22 -14.32 -0.39
CA TRP A 133 -3.23 -13.34 -0.83
C TRP A 133 -1.92 -13.98 -1.35
N GLU A 134 -1.39 -14.99 -0.66
CA GLU A 134 -0.16 -15.68 -1.04
C GLU A 134 -0.35 -16.55 -2.31
N ILE A 135 -1.55 -17.12 -2.54
CA ILE A 135 -1.89 -17.79 -3.80
C ILE A 135 -1.85 -16.82 -4.98
N ASN A 136 -2.18 -15.55 -4.74
CA ASN A 136 -2.17 -14.49 -5.75
C ASN A 136 -0.79 -13.84 -5.96
N LYS A 137 0.25 -14.32 -5.26
CA LYS A 137 1.62 -13.82 -5.33
C LYS A 137 2.39 -14.63 -6.37
N SER A 138 2.36 -14.15 -7.61
CA SER A 138 3.29 -14.62 -8.62
C SER A 138 4.18 -13.45 -9.09
N GLU A 139 5.47 -13.78 -9.06
CA GLU A 139 6.62 -13.05 -9.63
C GLU A 139 7.07 -11.77 -8.93
N ALA A 140 8.40 -11.62 -8.87
CA ALA A 140 9.07 -10.47 -8.30
C ALA A 140 8.75 -9.24 -9.16
N ALA A 141 7.91 -8.33 -8.65
CA ALA A 141 7.86 -6.97 -9.17
C ALA A 141 9.29 -6.41 -9.17
N LYS A 142 9.75 -5.81 -10.26
CA LYS A 142 11.05 -5.15 -10.26
C LYS A 142 10.94 -3.83 -9.47
N VAL A 143 12.00 -3.42 -8.78
CA VAL A 143 11.95 -2.22 -7.91
C VAL A 143 12.07 -0.99 -8.79
N PHE A 144 11.15 -0.03 -8.62
CA PHE A 144 11.21 1.26 -9.29
C PHE A 144 12.50 2.00 -8.89
N PRO A 145 13.30 2.51 -9.84
CA PRO A 145 14.56 3.19 -9.53
C PRO A 145 14.37 4.39 -8.60
N THR A 146 15.08 4.41 -7.46
CA THR A 146 14.82 5.36 -6.35
C THR A 146 15.65 6.65 -6.41
N ASN A 147 16.34 6.98 -7.50
CA ASN A 147 17.17 8.19 -7.60
C ASN A 147 17.10 8.79 -9.00
N GLY A 148 17.62 10.01 -9.18
CA GLY A 148 17.63 10.73 -10.45
C GLY A 148 16.26 11.27 -10.88
N GLU A 149 16.21 11.72 -12.13
CA GLU A 149 14.96 12.12 -12.80
C GLU A 149 14.19 10.87 -13.21
N ARG A 150 12.97 10.71 -12.70
CA ARG A 150 12.14 9.53 -12.95
C ARG A 150 10.74 9.93 -13.40
N LYS A 151 10.21 9.17 -14.35
CA LYS A 151 8.87 9.31 -14.90
C LYS A 151 7.96 8.20 -14.42
N LEU A 152 6.71 8.54 -14.14
CA LEU A 152 5.63 7.61 -13.86
C LEU A 152 4.40 8.01 -14.67
N ILE A 153 3.60 7.05 -15.10
CA ILE A 153 2.28 7.32 -15.69
C ILE A 153 1.19 7.13 -14.63
N CYS A 154 0.33 8.14 -14.49
CA CYS A 154 -0.92 8.06 -13.75
C CYS A 154 -2.09 7.98 -14.74
N ILE A 155 -2.92 6.94 -14.63
CA ILE A 155 -4.08 6.71 -15.48
C ILE A 155 -5.33 6.91 -14.64
N LEU A 156 -6.19 7.85 -15.07
CA LEU A 156 -7.46 8.14 -14.44
C LEU A 156 -8.55 7.25 -15.07
N ILE A 157 -9.36 6.56 -14.26
CA ILE A 157 -10.41 5.68 -14.76
C ILE A 157 -11.69 5.75 -13.92
N GLY A 158 -12.83 5.97 -14.58
CA GLY A 158 -14.16 5.83 -13.99
C GLY A 158 -14.82 4.50 -14.32
N PHE A 159 -15.98 4.26 -13.73
CA PHE A 159 -16.81 3.07 -13.97
C PHE A 159 -18.04 3.45 -14.79
N THR A 160 -18.72 2.44 -15.35
CA THR A 160 -19.97 2.67 -16.11
C THR A 160 -21.07 3.33 -15.27
N ASP A 161 -21.18 2.95 -13.99
CA ASP A 161 -22.15 3.49 -13.02
C ASP A 161 -21.61 4.63 -12.16
N LEU A 162 -20.30 4.92 -12.24
CA LEU A 162 -19.64 5.97 -11.47
C LEU A 162 -18.58 6.69 -12.33
N PRO A 163 -18.96 7.76 -13.05
CA PRO A 163 -18.02 8.52 -13.87
C PRO A 163 -16.95 9.22 -13.05
N PHE A 164 -15.75 9.34 -13.62
CA PHE A 164 -14.67 10.17 -13.07
C PHE A 164 -15.03 11.66 -13.18
N THR A 165 -14.80 12.44 -12.14
CA THR A 165 -15.28 13.84 -12.06
C THR A 165 -14.16 14.89 -11.99
N LYS A 166 -12.96 14.51 -11.54
CA LYS A 166 -11.77 15.36 -11.51
C LYS A 166 -11.07 15.40 -12.85
N THR A 167 -10.27 16.44 -13.04
CA THR A 167 -9.56 16.68 -14.29
C THR A 167 -8.13 16.16 -14.26
N GLN A 168 -7.53 15.94 -15.44
CA GLN A 168 -6.09 15.70 -15.53
C GLN A 168 -5.28 16.81 -14.86
N ALA A 169 -5.72 18.07 -14.96
CA ALA A 169 -5.03 19.20 -14.34
C ALA A 169 -5.04 19.13 -12.80
N ASP A 170 -6.14 18.68 -12.20
CA ASP A 170 -6.22 18.49 -10.75
C ASP A 170 -5.19 17.46 -10.28
N PHE A 171 -5.10 16.32 -10.97
CA PHE A 171 -4.12 15.28 -10.63
C PHE A 171 -2.69 15.67 -11.00
N ASN A 172 -2.48 16.35 -12.12
CA ASN A 172 -1.16 16.87 -12.47
C ASN A 172 -0.65 17.84 -11.38
N ASN A 173 -1.53 18.68 -10.82
CA ASN A 173 -1.16 19.54 -9.71
C ASN A 173 -0.86 18.74 -8.43
N LEU A 174 -1.73 17.78 -8.06
CA LEU A 174 -1.53 16.92 -6.89
C LEU A 174 -0.21 16.14 -6.94
N PHE A 175 0.18 15.64 -8.13
CA PHE A 175 1.40 14.88 -8.33
C PHE A 175 2.65 15.77 -8.50
N ASN A 176 2.56 16.87 -9.26
CA ASN A 176 3.77 17.57 -9.76
C ASN A 176 3.91 19.03 -9.35
N GLN A 177 2.85 19.71 -8.90
CA GLN A 177 2.93 21.14 -8.64
C GLN A 177 3.84 21.40 -7.43
N VAL A 178 4.96 22.09 -7.68
CA VAL A 178 5.85 22.55 -6.61
C VAL A 178 5.10 23.50 -5.67
N GLY A 179 5.13 23.21 -4.38
CA GLY A 179 4.44 23.98 -3.35
C GLY A 179 2.91 23.80 -3.38
N TYR A 180 2.43 22.65 -3.86
CA TYR A 180 1.00 22.32 -3.83
C TYR A 180 0.45 22.38 -2.40
N SER A 181 -0.65 23.12 -2.21
CA SER A 181 -1.21 23.41 -0.88
C SER A 181 -2.73 23.21 -0.78
N ALA A 182 -3.37 22.77 -1.86
CA ALA A 182 -4.81 22.57 -1.85
C ALA A 182 -5.20 21.45 -0.86
N GLY A 183 -6.32 21.65 -0.17
CA GLY A 183 -6.79 20.71 0.86
C GLY A 183 -5.91 20.64 2.12
N GLY A 184 -5.01 21.61 2.33
CA GLY A 184 -4.10 21.68 3.47
C GLY A 184 -2.81 20.88 3.31
N ALA A 185 -2.46 20.51 2.08
CA ALA A 185 -1.24 19.78 1.79
C ALA A 185 0.01 20.64 2.05
N SER A 186 1.10 20.00 2.49
CA SER A 186 2.42 20.65 2.61
C SER A 186 3.22 20.64 1.31
N GLY A 187 2.75 19.91 0.30
CA GLY A 187 3.38 19.79 -1.02
C GLY A 187 2.63 18.79 -1.90
N SER A 188 3.11 18.63 -3.12
CA SER A 188 2.70 17.57 -4.05
C SER A 188 3.41 16.25 -3.74
N VAL A 189 3.06 15.17 -4.45
CA VAL A 189 3.80 13.89 -4.39
C VAL A 189 5.27 14.12 -4.76
N LYS A 190 5.54 14.93 -5.78
CA LYS A 190 6.88 15.37 -6.16
C LYS A 190 7.60 16.07 -5.01
N ASP A 191 6.97 17.05 -4.37
CA ASP A 191 7.58 17.78 -3.25
C ASP A 191 7.93 16.82 -2.10
N TYR A 192 7.00 15.93 -1.73
CA TYR A 192 7.20 14.94 -0.68
C TYR A 192 8.44 14.07 -0.92
N TYR A 193 8.55 13.52 -2.12
CA TYR A 193 9.64 12.61 -2.47
C TYR A 193 10.97 13.32 -2.69
N LEU A 194 10.95 14.54 -3.22
CA LEU A 194 12.13 15.36 -3.37
C LEU A 194 12.69 15.76 -2.00
N GLU A 195 11.83 16.13 -1.05
CA GLU A 195 12.21 16.41 0.34
C GLU A 195 12.74 15.15 1.05
N ASN A 196 12.01 14.03 0.94
CA ASN A 196 12.39 12.80 1.64
C ASN A 196 13.72 12.20 1.15
N SER A 197 14.05 12.42 -0.12
CA SER A 197 15.27 11.95 -0.77
C SER A 197 16.42 12.95 -0.70
N TYR A 198 16.26 14.11 -0.05
CA TYR A 198 17.27 15.17 -0.02
C TYR A 198 17.67 15.64 -1.43
N GLY A 199 16.71 15.72 -2.34
CA GLY A 199 16.91 16.12 -3.73
C GLY A 199 17.46 15.02 -4.65
N GLN A 200 17.64 13.79 -4.17
CA GLN A 200 18.23 12.70 -4.96
C GLN A 200 17.23 12.01 -5.88
N PHE A 201 15.93 12.12 -5.61
CA PHE A 201 14.87 11.50 -6.40
C PHE A 201 13.85 12.55 -6.82
N ASN A 202 13.80 12.82 -8.12
CA ASN A 202 12.92 13.82 -8.71
C ASN A 202 11.90 13.13 -9.62
N LEU A 203 10.71 12.91 -9.07
CA LEU A 203 9.61 12.28 -9.79
C LEU A 203 8.86 13.30 -10.66
N THR A 204 8.50 12.89 -11.87
CA THR A 204 7.57 13.58 -12.76
C THR A 204 6.51 12.60 -13.21
N VAL A 205 5.23 12.95 -13.01
CA VAL A 205 4.11 12.06 -13.30
C VAL A 205 3.33 12.61 -14.50
N ASP A 206 3.24 11.84 -15.58
CA ASP A 206 2.32 12.15 -16.66
C ASP A 206 0.91 11.67 -16.28
N VAL A 207 -0.14 12.35 -16.73
CA VAL A 207 -1.53 12.01 -16.40
C VAL A 207 -2.34 11.76 -17.66
N ALA A 208 -2.95 10.56 -17.78
CA ALA A 208 -3.79 10.15 -18.89
C ALA A 208 -5.24 9.87 -18.45
N GLY A 209 -6.19 9.93 -19.39
CA GLY A 209 -7.63 9.75 -19.13
C GLY A 209 -8.38 11.06 -18.81
N PRO A 210 -9.55 11.02 -18.16
CA PRO A 210 -10.19 9.83 -17.62
C PRO A 210 -10.70 8.89 -18.71
N TYR A 211 -10.42 7.60 -18.53
CA TYR A 211 -11.06 6.53 -19.28
C TYR A 211 -12.30 6.03 -18.53
N THR A 212 -13.10 5.18 -19.16
CA THR A 212 -14.27 4.56 -18.53
C THR A 212 -14.19 3.05 -18.70
N ALA A 213 -14.18 2.35 -17.57
CA ALA A 213 -14.20 0.90 -17.51
C ALA A 213 -15.56 0.36 -18.02
N SER A 214 -15.51 -0.82 -18.64
CA SER A 214 -16.66 -1.46 -19.28
C SER A 214 -17.70 -2.02 -18.31
N GLN A 215 -17.36 -2.15 -17.02
CA GLN A 215 -18.26 -2.64 -15.98
C GLN A 215 -18.53 -1.60 -14.90
N ASN A 216 -19.49 -1.92 -14.05
CA ASN A 216 -19.83 -1.16 -12.86
C ASN A 216 -18.79 -1.37 -11.75
N MET A 217 -18.71 -0.42 -10.81
CA MET A 217 -17.76 -0.44 -9.69
C MET A 217 -17.79 -1.76 -8.90
N LEU A 218 -19.00 -2.30 -8.63
CA LEU A 218 -19.20 -3.59 -7.95
C LEU A 218 -18.47 -4.77 -8.61
N TYR A 219 -18.32 -4.78 -9.94
CA TYR A 219 -17.65 -5.87 -10.65
C TYR A 219 -16.17 -5.98 -10.28
N TYR A 220 -15.53 -4.82 -10.04
CA TYR A 220 -14.11 -4.71 -9.74
C TYR A 220 -13.82 -4.67 -8.24
N GLY A 221 -14.48 -3.79 -7.49
CA GLY A 221 -14.19 -3.54 -6.08
C GLY A 221 -15.10 -4.27 -5.10
N GLY A 222 -16.18 -4.91 -5.55
CA GLY A 222 -17.06 -5.69 -4.66
C GLY A 222 -16.26 -6.63 -3.77
N ASN A 223 -16.62 -6.74 -2.49
CA ASN A 223 -15.92 -7.64 -1.57
C ASN A 223 -16.41 -9.09 -1.69
N ASP A 224 -15.48 -10.05 -1.60
CA ASP A 224 -15.78 -11.46 -1.40
C ASP A 224 -16.19 -11.78 0.05
N ALA A 225 -16.42 -13.07 0.35
CA ALA A 225 -16.83 -13.50 1.70
C ALA A 225 -15.76 -13.26 2.79
N SER A 226 -14.51 -13.03 2.39
CA SER A 226 -13.37 -12.70 3.25
C SER A 226 -13.09 -11.19 3.29
N GLY A 227 -13.87 -10.37 2.58
CA GLY A 227 -13.68 -8.93 2.51
C GLY A 227 -12.75 -8.47 1.39
N ASN A 228 -12.15 -9.35 0.58
CA ASN A 228 -11.18 -8.93 -0.44
C ASN A 228 -11.87 -8.38 -1.69
N ASP A 229 -11.24 -7.41 -2.35
CA ASP A 229 -11.71 -6.86 -3.62
C ASP A 229 -11.71 -7.93 -4.72
N LEU A 230 -12.82 -8.06 -5.46
CA LEU A 230 -13.03 -9.15 -6.41
C LEU A 230 -12.06 -9.13 -7.61
N ARG A 231 -11.87 -7.98 -8.27
CA ARG A 231 -11.14 -7.87 -9.55
C ARG A 231 -10.40 -6.53 -9.77
N PRO A 232 -9.65 -5.99 -8.79
CA PRO A 232 -8.93 -4.73 -8.97
C PRO A 232 -7.89 -4.79 -10.11
N ARG A 233 -7.23 -5.94 -10.30
CA ARG A 233 -6.28 -6.14 -11.40
C ARG A 233 -6.91 -6.04 -12.79
N GLU A 234 -8.15 -6.49 -12.95
CA GLU A 234 -8.84 -6.40 -14.24
C GLU A 234 -9.13 -4.93 -14.59
N LEU A 235 -9.48 -4.10 -13.59
CA LEU A 235 -9.63 -2.65 -13.77
C LEU A 235 -8.31 -2.01 -14.22
N VAL A 236 -7.21 -2.35 -13.56
CA VAL A 236 -5.87 -1.82 -13.88
C VAL A 236 -5.47 -2.20 -15.31
N ARG A 237 -5.64 -3.48 -15.66
CA ARG A 237 -5.36 -4.00 -17.00
C ARG A 237 -6.17 -3.27 -18.06
N GLU A 238 -7.47 -3.08 -17.81
CA GLU A 238 -8.36 -2.35 -18.71
C GLU A 238 -7.94 -0.88 -18.85
N ALA A 239 -7.57 -0.22 -17.75
CA ALA A 239 -7.05 1.15 -17.78
C ALA A 239 -5.77 1.29 -18.63
N ILE A 240 -4.83 0.36 -18.49
CA ILE A 240 -3.60 0.30 -19.30
C ILE A 240 -3.93 0.16 -20.79
N ILE A 241 -4.83 -0.77 -21.14
CA ILE A 241 -5.23 -1.02 -22.53
C ILE A 241 -5.94 0.21 -23.13
N LEU A 242 -6.82 0.84 -22.36
CA LEU A 242 -7.53 2.06 -22.78
C LEU A 242 -6.59 3.26 -22.97
N ALA A 243 -5.51 3.34 -22.19
CA ALA A 243 -4.53 4.41 -22.27
C ALA A 243 -3.52 4.24 -23.42
N ASN A 244 -3.29 3.02 -23.91
CA ASN A 244 -2.31 2.70 -24.95
C ASN A 244 -2.37 3.57 -26.22
N PRO A 245 -3.54 3.99 -26.74
CA PRO A 245 -3.58 4.90 -27.89
C PRO A 245 -3.02 6.30 -27.61
N ASP A 246 -3.01 6.74 -26.35
CA ASP A 246 -2.64 8.09 -25.93
C ASP A 246 -1.27 8.14 -25.23
N VAL A 247 -0.78 6.99 -24.75
CA VAL A 247 0.40 6.86 -23.90
C VAL A 247 1.40 5.91 -24.54
N ASN A 248 2.64 6.36 -24.72
CA ASN A 248 3.77 5.51 -25.07
C ASN A 248 4.40 4.93 -23.80
N PHE A 249 4.12 3.67 -23.49
CA PHE A 249 4.59 3.02 -22.27
C PHE A 249 6.12 2.86 -22.22
N ALA A 250 6.81 2.92 -23.36
CA ALA A 250 8.27 2.90 -23.42
C ALA A 250 8.94 4.06 -22.66
N ASP A 251 8.23 5.17 -22.44
CA ASP A 251 8.75 6.35 -21.75
C ASP A 251 8.88 6.16 -20.22
N TYR A 252 8.34 5.06 -19.68
CA TYR A 252 8.32 4.75 -18.25
C TYR A 252 9.18 3.53 -17.88
N ASP A 253 10.06 3.11 -18.79
CA ASP A 253 11.20 2.23 -18.52
C ASP A 253 12.43 3.10 -18.16
N ASN A 254 12.52 3.51 -16.89
CA ASN A 254 13.47 4.54 -16.44
C ASN A 254 14.92 4.04 -16.37
N ASP A 255 15.15 2.73 -16.41
CA ASP A 255 16.49 2.12 -16.36
C ASP A 255 16.81 1.28 -17.62
N SER A 256 15.96 1.35 -18.65
CA SER A 256 16.11 0.66 -19.94
C SER A 256 16.22 -0.86 -19.82
N ASN A 257 15.54 -1.44 -18.84
CA ASN A 257 15.63 -2.85 -18.54
C ASN A 257 14.57 -3.71 -19.28
N GLY A 258 13.70 -3.07 -20.08
CA GLY A 258 12.64 -3.71 -20.84
C GLY A 258 11.27 -3.73 -20.14
N TYR A 259 11.16 -3.13 -18.96
CA TYR A 259 9.93 -3.10 -18.16
C TYR A 259 9.51 -1.66 -17.89
N VAL A 260 8.21 -1.41 -17.89
CA VAL A 260 7.65 -0.22 -17.25
C VAL A 260 7.81 -0.40 -15.75
N ASP A 261 8.43 0.57 -15.07
CA ASP A 261 8.77 0.42 -13.65
C ASP A 261 7.53 0.28 -12.76
N ALA A 262 6.48 1.05 -13.06
CA ALA A 262 5.13 0.89 -12.54
C ALA A 262 4.13 1.77 -13.31
N VAL A 263 2.85 1.46 -13.16
CA VAL A 263 1.76 2.38 -13.49
C VAL A 263 0.99 2.77 -12.22
N TYR A 264 0.49 3.99 -12.15
CA TYR A 264 -0.37 4.45 -11.07
C TYR A 264 -1.80 4.59 -11.57
N ILE A 265 -2.78 4.02 -10.88
CA ILE A 265 -4.20 4.13 -11.25
C ILE A 265 -4.92 5.01 -10.24
N ILE A 266 -5.69 5.99 -10.72
CA ILE A 266 -6.70 6.65 -9.90
C ILE A 266 -8.07 6.20 -10.38
N TYR A 267 -8.82 5.53 -9.51
CA TYR A 267 -10.18 5.07 -9.80
C TYR A 267 -11.24 6.05 -9.26
N ALA A 268 -12.36 6.18 -9.95
CA ALA A 268 -13.44 7.09 -9.54
C ALA A 268 -14.05 6.72 -8.18
N GLY A 269 -14.52 7.73 -7.44
CA GLY A 269 -15.15 7.53 -6.13
C GLY A 269 -14.20 7.58 -4.95
N TYR A 270 -14.58 6.92 -3.85
CA TYR A 270 -13.85 6.89 -2.57
C TYR A 270 -13.13 5.56 -2.39
N GLY A 271 -12.07 5.55 -1.58
CA GLY A 271 -11.35 4.32 -1.24
C GLY A 271 -12.02 3.57 -0.10
N GLU A 272 -11.99 2.25 -0.15
CA GLU A 272 -12.57 1.42 0.91
C GLU A 272 -11.88 1.67 2.27
N GLU A 273 -10.55 1.91 2.23
CA GLU A 273 -9.71 2.22 3.41
C GLU A 273 -10.17 3.48 4.17
N ALA A 274 -10.91 4.36 3.48
CA ALA A 274 -11.43 5.63 3.99
C ALA A 274 -12.96 5.63 4.12
N GLY A 275 -13.61 4.47 3.98
CA GLY A 275 -15.05 4.31 4.18
C GLY A 275 -15.90 4.41 2.91
N GLY A 276 -15.32 4.18 1.73
CA GLY A 276 -16.02 4.21 0.44
C GLY A 276 -17.11 3.14 0.25
N GLY A 277 -17.19 2.16 1.15
CA GLY A 277 -18.15 1.06 1.10
C GLY A 277 -17.60 -0.18 0.39
N ALA A 278 -18.22 -1.34 0.60
CA ALA A 278 -17.73 -2.65 0.14
C ALA A 278 -17.72 -2.89 -1.38
N ASN A 279 -18.12 -1.89 -2.16
CA ASN A 279 -17.98 -1.93 -3.62
C ASN A 279 -16.78 -1.09 -4.09
N ALA A 280 -16.23 -0.23 -3.23
CA ALA A 280 -15.03 0.51 -3.50
C ALA A 280 -13.80 -0.41 -3.49
N ILE A 281 -12.70 0.05 -4.07
CA ILE A 281 -11.43 -0.65 -4.03
C ILE A 281 -10.65 -0.13 -2.81
N TRP A 282 -9.93 -1.00 -2.11
CA TRP A 282 -8.96 -0.59 -1.09
C TRP A 282 -7.65 -0.19 -1.77
N ALA A 283 -7.08 0.98 -1.47
CA ALA A 283 -5.81 1.40 -2.07
C ALA A 283 -4.67 0.39 -1.82
N HIS A 284 -3.90 0.04 -2.86
CA HIS A 284 -2.84 -0.97 -2.76
C HIS A 284 -1.79 -0.83 -3.88
N ALA A 285 -0.64 -1.50 -3.68
CA ALA A 285 0.38 -1.75 -4.70
C ALA A 285 0.58 -3.26 -4.91
N TRP A 286 0.60 -3.69 -6.18
CA TRP A 286 0.67 -5.12 -6.49
C TRP A 286 1.31 -5.43 -7.86
N SER A 287 1.51 -6.72 -8.10
CA SER A 287 1.88 -7.24 -9.42
C SER A 287 0.65 -7.37 -10.32
N LEU A 288 0.84 -7.02 -11.58
CA LEU A 288 -0.13 -7.20 -12.64
C LEU A 288 0.07 -8.60 -13.25
N TRP A 289 -0.91 -9.48 -13.06
CA TRP A 289 -0.94 -10.80 -13.69
C TRP A 289 -2.31 -11.08 -14.32
N PRO A 290 -2.37 -11.53 -15.58
CA PRO A 290 -1.26 -11.62 -16.53
C PRO A 290 -0.64 -10.24 -16.82
N THR A 291 0.67 -10.20 -17.07
CA THR A 291 1.37 -8.96 -17.45
C THR A 291 0.89 -8.47 -18.81
N GLU A 292 0.99 -7.16 -19.05
CA GLU A 292 0.79 -6.58 -20.38
C GLU A 292 2.12 -6.32 -21.08
N THR A 293 2.12 -6.35 -22.41
CA THR A 293 3.29 -5.97 -23.21
C THR A 293 2.87 -4.98 -24.28
N LEU A 294 3.24 -3.72 -24.07
CA LEU A 294 2.88 -2.58 -24.90
C LEU A 294 4.14 -1.77 -25.21
N ASP A 295 4.23 -1.22 -26.41
CA ASP A 295 5.38 -0.40 -26.86
C ASP A 295 6.75 -1.08 -26.65
N GLY A 296 6.78 -2.41 -26.73
CA GLY A 296 7.99 -3.21 -26.54
C GLY A 296 8.46 -3.30 -25.08
N LYS A 297 7.64 -2.88 -24.10
CA LYS A 297 7.91 -3.00 -22.66
C LYS A 297 6.90 -3.91 -21.98
N VAL A 298 7.36 -4.59 -20.94
CA VAL A 298 6.49 -5.39 -20.07
C VAL A 298 5.98 -4.54 -18.92
N ILE A 299 4.68 -4.57 -18.66
CA ILE A 299 4.03 -3.92 -17.53
C ILE A 299 3.60 -5.01 -16.54
N SER A 300 4.21 -5.02 -15.36
CA SER A 300 4.05 -6.09 -14.36
C SER A 300 3.74 -5.59 -12.95
N SER A 301 3.68 -4.28 -12.74
CA SER A 301 3.53 -3.65 -11.44
C SER A 301 2.58 -2.46 -11.54
N TYR A 302 1.75 -2.30 -10.52
CA TYR A 302 0.88 -1.13 -10.40
C TYR A 302 0.70 -0.72 -8.95
N SER A 303 0.20 0.50 -8.78
CA SER A 303 -0.34 1.02 -7.54
C SER A 303 -1.65 1.75 -7.84
N CYS A 304 -2.59 1.80 -6.88
CA CYS A 304 -3.85 2.49 -7.10
C CYS A 304 -4.40 3.19 -5.86
N SER A 305 -5.15 4.28 -6.09
CA SER A 305 -5.88 5.02 -5.05
C SER A 305 -7.15 5.65 -5.60
N ALA A 306 -8.01 6.11 -4.69
CA ALA A 306 -9.28 6.73 -5.04
C ALA A 306 -9.16 8.18 -5.53
N GLU A 307 -10.13 8.60 -6.33
CA GLU A 307 -10.30 9.97 -6.81
C GLU A 307 -10.64 10.96 -5.69
N HIS A 308 -11.48 10.54 -4.74
CA HIS A 308 -12.00 11.37 -3.65
C HIS A 308 -11.44 10.98 -2.30
N ARG A 309 -11.24 11.98 -1.42
CA ARG A 309 -10.89 11.73 -0.01
C ARG A 309 -12.11 11.46 0.85
N GLY A 310 -11.93 10.64 1.88
CA GLY A 310 -12.97 10.31 2.85
C GLY A 310 -14.05 9.43 2.23
N ASN A 311 -15.30 9.63 2.64
CA ASN A 311 -16.44 8.83 2.20
C ASN A 311 -17.67 9.66 1.79
N SER A 312 -17.49 10.97 1.62
CA SER A 312 -18.54 11.90 1.24
C SER A 312 -17.98 13.20 0.65
N GLY A 313 -18.82 13.91 -0.11
CA GLY A 313 -18.44 15.14 -0.82
C GLY A 313 -17.50 14.90 -2.01
N THR A 314 -17.11 15.96 -2.71
CA THR A 314 -16.38 15.82 -3.99
C THR A 314 -14.93 16.27 -3.88
N ASN A 315 -14.34 16.26 -2.68
CA ASN A 315 -12.96 16.72 -2.53
C ASN A 315 -11.99 15.71 -3.13
N ILE A 316 -11.01 16.18 -3.89
CA ILE A 316 -9.92 15.33 -4.40
C ILE A 316 -9.18 14.64 -3.25
N THR A 317 -8.66 13.44 -3.53
CA THR A 317 -7.77 12.70 -2.65
C THR A 317 -6.54 13.53 -2.20
N ARG A 318 -5.85 13.06 -1.18
CA ARG A 318 -4.65 13.69 -0.62
C ARG A 318 -3.41 12.85 -0.86
N ILE A 319 -2.24 13.45 -0.70
CA ILE A 319 -0.97 12.81 -1.05
C ILE A 319 -0.60 11.63 -0.15
N GLY A 320 -1.12 11.53 1.08
CA GLY A 320 -0.73 10.49 2.05
C GLY A 320 -0.84 9.07 1.52
N VAL A 321 -2.05 8.65 1.12
CA VAL A 321 -2.28 7.32 0.53
C VAL A 321 -1.45 7.15 -0.73
N ILE A 322 -1.37 8.18 -1.58
CA ILE A 322 -0.60 8.08 -2.83
C ILE A 322 0.89 7.82 -2.57
N CYS A 323 1.49 8.54 -1.62
CA CYS A 323 2.88 8.35 -1.23
C CYS A 323 3.10 7.04 -0.46
N HIS A 324 2.10 6.54 0.27
CA HIS A 324 2.19 5.24 0.91
C HIS A 324 2.29 4.14 -0.15
N GLU A 325 1.34 4.10 -1.08
CA GLU A 325 1.30 3.06 -2.11
C GLU A 325 2.47 3.14 -3.09
N PHE A 326 2.88 4.35 -3.46
CA PHE A 326 4.09 4.53 -4.26
C PHE A 326 5.36 4.14 -3.48
N GLY A 327 5.36 4.25 -2.14
CA GLY A 327 6.45 3.73 -1.30
C GLY A 327 6.67 2.23 -1.47
N HIS A 328 5.60 1.44 -1.61
CA HIS A 328 5.72 0.02 -1.93
C HIS A 328 6.30 -0.24 -3.32
N VAL A 329 5.96 0.60 -4.30
CA VAL A 329 6.53 0.55 -5.65
C VAL A 329 8.05 0.79 -5.62
N LEU A 330 8.52 1.69 -4.75
CA LEU A 330 9.94 1.91 -4.47
C LEU A 330 10.59 0.79 -3.62
N GLY A 331 9.80 -0.15 -3.10
CA GLY A 331 10.26 -1.37 -2.43
C GLY A 331 10.20 -1.37 -0.91
N ALA A 332 9.58 -0.37 -0.26
CA ALA A 332 9.41 -0.39 1.19
C ALA A 332 8.30 -1.37 1.63
N PRO A 333 8.48 -2.09 2.75
CA PRO A 333 7.41 -2.85 3.39
C PRO A 333 6.56 -1.94 4.28
N ASP A 334 5.42 -2.45 4.72
CA ASP A 334 4.69 -1.91 5.85
C ASP A 334 5.44 -2.11 7.18
N TYR A 335 5.34 -1.12 8.07
CA TYR A 335 5.88 -1.18 9.44
C TYR A 335 4.81 -1.17 10.51
N TYR A 336 3.59 -1.60 10.19
CA TYR A 336 2.56 -1.99 11.15
C TYR A 336 2.34 -3.50 11.10
N ASP A 337 1.56 -3.99 12.06
CA ASP A 337 1.19 -5.39 12.12
C ASP A 337 0.32 -5.78 10.92
N THR A 338 0.91 -6.52 10.00
CA THR A 338 0.25 -7.09 8.82
C THR A 338 -0.06 -8.58 9.00
N ASP A 339 0.36 -9.18 10.11
CA ASP A 339 0.15 -10.61 10.36
C ASP A 339 -0.89 -10.92 11.43
N TYR A 340 -1.24 -9.95 12.28
CA TYR A 340 -2.28 -9.99 13.29
C TYR A 340 -2.21 -11.23 14.19
N GLU A 341 -1.04 -11.88 14.30
CA GLU A 341 -0.87 -13.19 14.93
C GLU A 341 -0.91 -13.12 16.47
N ASP A 342 -0.34 -12.06 17.09
CA ASP A 342 -0.28 -11.91 18.54
C ASP A 342 -0.73 -10.49 18.99
N GLY A 343 -1.95 -10.38 19.53
CA GLY A 343 -2.49 -9.12 20.09
C GLY A 343 -3.41 -8.33 19.15
N GLY A 344 -3.47 -8.70 17.86
CA GLY A 344 -4.54 -8.34 16.93
C GLY A 344 -4.62 -6.86 16.54
N GLU A 345 -3.51 -6.30 16.05
CA GLU A 345 -3.24 -4.91 15.60
C GLU A 345 -2.17 -4.24 16.48
N PHE A 346 -0.95 -4.18 15.97
CA PHE A 346 0.12 -3.33 16.51
C PHE A 346 0.42 -2.18 15.54
N THR A 347 0.36 -0.95 16.06
CA THR A 347 0.53 0.28 15.27
C THR A 347 1.95 0.47 14.71
N GLY A 348 2.90 -0.34 15.19
CA GLY A 348 4.26 -0.34 14.67
C GLY A 348 4.96 1.00 14.87
N THR A 349 5.47 1.58 13.80
CA THR A 349 6.08 2.93 13.81
C THR A 349 5.04 4.06 13.87
N GLY A 350 3.76 3.75 13.71
CA GLY A 350 2.63 4.64 13.97
C GLY A 350 2.67 5.94 13.14
N GLN A 351 2.26 7.05 13.77
CA GLN A 351 2.19 8.37 13.12
C GLN A 351 3.55 8.96 12.70
N TRP A 352 4.65 8.31 13.08
CA TRP A 352 6.00 8.78 12.79
C TRP A 352 6.55 8.30 11.44
N ASP A 353 5.83 7.43 10.74
CA ASP A 353 6.32 6.77 9.53
C ASP A 353 5.27 6.71 8.42
N MET A 354 5.72 7.00 7.20
CA MET A 354 4.90 6.91 5.99
C MET A 354 4.33 5.52 5.77
N MET A 355 5.11 4.46 5.99
CA MET A 355 4.65 3.07 5.76
C MET A 355 3.90 2.50 6.98
N ALA A 356 3.28 3.39 7.75
CA ALA A 356 2.40 3.10 8.88
C ALA A 356 1.38 4.22 9.04
N GLY A 357 0.89 4.47 10.27
CA GLY A 357 -0.15 5.48 10.52
C GLY A 357 0.22 6.92 10.14
N GLY A 358 1.49 7.22 9.89
CA GLY A 358 1.96 8.55 9.47
C GLY A 358 1.47 8.95 8.09
N THR A 359 1.04 8.00 7.26
CA THR A 359 0.30 8.27 6.01
C THR A 359 -0.94 9.15 6.25
N TRP A 360 -1.62 8.98 7.38
CA TRP A 360 -2.88 9.65 7.70
C TRP A 360 -2.72 10.97 8.49
N ASN A 361 -1.50 11.46 8.70
CA ASN A 361 -1.29 12.72 9.41
C ASN A 361 -2.04 13.89 8.75
N ASN A 362 -2.78 14.65 9.56
CA ASN A 362 -3.73 15.69 9.12
C ASN A 362 -4.75 15.17 8.07
N GLY A 363 -5.22 13.93 8.24
CA GLY A 363 -6.11 13.24 7.31
C GLY A 363 -5.47 12.98 5.94
N GLY A 364 -4.16 12.72 5.90
CA GLY A 364 -3.38 12.45 4.70
C GLY A 364 -2.83 13.67 3.97
N ALA A 365 -3.03 14.88 4.50
CA ALA A 365 -2.57 16.10 3.85
C ALA A 365 -1.06 16.35 4.06
N THR A 366 -0.54 15.96 5.24
CA THR A 366 0.85 16.22 5.64
C THR A 366 1.42 14.93 6.21
N PRO A 367 1.66 13.92 5.36
CA PRO A 367 2.09 12.61 5.83
C PRO A 367 3.50 12.68 6.44
N ALA A 368 3.82 11.71 7.31
CA ALA A 368 5.16 11.60 7.90
C ALA A 368 6.24 11.30 6.84
N HIS A 369 7.50 11.57 7.18
CA HIS A 369 8.62 11.04 6.40
C HIS A 369 8.69 9.52 6.47
N HIS A 370 9.33 8.89 5.48
CA HIS A 370 9.78 7.51 5.64
C HIS A 370 10.77 7.41 6.81
N ASN A 371 10.69 6.33 7.59
CA ASN A 371 11.64 6.09 8.67
C ASN A 371 13.10 5.96 8.18
N GLY A 372 14.05 6.06 9.10
CA GLY A 372 15.48 5.99 8.79
C GLY A 372 15.93 4.66 8.19
N PHE A 373 15.32 3.53 8.58
CA PHE A 373 15.63 2.23 7.99
C PHE A 373 15.26 2.19 6.51
N THR A 374 14.08 2.70 6.14
CA THR A 374 13.63 2.80 4.75
C THR A 374 14.53 3.70 3.92
N LYS A 375 14.84 4.89 4.43
CA LYS A 375 15.71 5.84 3.74
C LYS A 375 17.12 5.29 3.50
N VAL A 376 17.65 4.50 4.43
CA VAL A 376 19.01 3.94 4.33
C VAL A 376 19.04 2.63 3.54
N ILE A 377 18.16 1.69 3.86
CA ILE A 377 18.26 0.28 3.42
C ILE A 377 17.50 0.04 2.12
N TYR A 378 16.28 0.57 1.99
CA TYR A 378 15.45 0.31 0.80
C TYR A 378 15.70 1.32 -0.31
N TYR A 379 15.77 2.61 0.03
CA TYR A 379 15.82 3.66 -0.99
C TYR A 379 17.22 4.21 -1.26
N ASN A 380 18.15 4.01 -0.33
CA ASN A 380 19.51 4.55 -0.40
C ASN A 380 19.53 6.08 -0.56
N TRP A 381 18.64 6.78 0.14
CA TRP A 381 18.56 8.25 0.22
C TRP A 381 19.39 8.83 1.36
N ALA A 382 19.74 8.01 2.35
CA ALA A 382 20.48 8.43 3.52
C ALA A 382 21.63 7.46 3.80
N THR A 383 22.64 7.97 4.50
CA THR A 383 23.77 7.15 4.98
C THR A 383 23.62 6.88 6.47
N VAL A 384 24.04 5.71 6.90
CA VAL A 384 24.02 5.31 8.32
C VAL A 384 25.42 5.24 8.91
N THR A 385 25.58 5.75 10.12
CA THR A 385 26.79 5.62 10.94
C THR A 385 26.60 4.51 11.97
N GLU A 386 27.45 3.48 11.91
CA GLU A 386 27.41 2.39 12.89
C GLU A 386 28.06 2.80 14.21
N LEU A 387 27.38 2.53 15.32
CA LEU A 387 27.85 2.80 16.67
C LEU A 387 28.23 1.48 17.35
N ASN A 388 29.54 1.23 17.46
CA ASN A 388 30.11 -0.01 18.00
C ASN A 388 30.61 0.12 19.46
N SER A 389 30.48 1.30 20.05
CA SER A 389 30.87 1.60 21.43
C SER A 389 30.10 2.82 21.95
N ALA A 390 30.12 3.01 23.27
CA ALA A 390 29.51 4.16 23.92
C ALA A 390 30.06 5.46 23.32
N SER A 391 29.16 6.30 22.81
CA SER A 391 29.49 7.50 22.05
C SER A 391 28.53 8.64 22.40
N THR A 392 29.04 9.88 22.35
CA THR A 392 28.20 11.09 22.41
C THR A 392 27.95 11.57 20.98
N ILE A 393 26.69 11.59 20.56
CA ILE A 393 26.27 12.00 19.20
C ILE A 393 25.31 13.19 19.27
N THR A 394 25.34 14.03 18.23
CA THR A 394 24.31 15.04 17.99
C THR A 394 23.38 14.50 16.91
N LEU A 395 22.08 14.43 17.21
CA LEU A 395 21.05 14.09 16.23
C LEU A 395 20.59 15.38 15.53
N GLY A 396 20.91 15.51 14.25
CA GLY A 396 20.36 16.55 13.38
C GLY A 396 18.91 16.25 13.01
N ASN A 397 18.18 17.28 12.57
CA ASN A 397 16.84 17.11 12.02
C ASN A 397 16.90 16.20 10.77
N ALA A 398 16.12 15.12 10.78
CA ALA A 398 16.09 14.15 9.69
C ALA A 398 15.58 14.73 8.36
N VAL A 399 14.90 15.89 8.34
CA VAL A 399 14.51 16.59 7.11
C VAL A 399 15.72 17.20 6.41
N GLU A 400 16.71 17.68 7.16
CA GLU A 400 17.82 18.48 6.64
C GLU A 400 19.12 17.68 6.50
N HIS A 401 19.27 16.58 7.25
CA HIS A 401 20.55 15.87 7.40
C HIS A 401 20.48 14.40 6.98
N SER A 402 20.81 14.12 5.70
CA SER A 402 20.87 12.76 5.13
C SER A 402 21.93 11.83 5.75
N ASN A 403 22.83 12.38 6.57
CA ASN A 403 23.90 11.66 7.27
C ASN A 403 23.68 11.52 8.78
N SER A 404 22.54 11.98 9.30
CA SER A 404 22.22 11.94 10.74
C SER A 404 21.40 10.70 11.12
N PHE A 405 21.78 9.53 10.59
CA PHE A 405 21.18 8.24 10.93
C PHE A 405 22.22 7.33 11.56
N PHE A 406 21.85 6.68 12.66
CA PHE A 406 22.78 5.88 13.47
C PHE A 406 22.22 4.48 13.70
N ARG A 407 23.07 3.46 13.62
CA ARG A 407 22.69 2.05 13.83
C ARG A 407 23.53 1.43 14.93
N ILE A 408 22.87 0.82 15.90
CA ILE A 408 23.50 -0.03 16.91
C ILE A 408 23.20 -1.47 16.50
N ASN A 409 24.23 -2.26 16.19
CA ASN A 409 24.07 -3.68 15.92
C ASN A 409 24.03 -4.39 17.28
N THR A 410 22.88 -4.94 17.66
CA THR A 410 22.68 -5.70 18.90
C THR A 410 22.74 -7.20 18.66
#